data_AF-A0A9N9EGK1-F1
#
_entry.id   AF-A0A9N9EGK1-F1
#
_cell.length_a   1.000
_cell.length_b   1.000
_cell.length_c   1.000
_cell.angle_alpha   90.00
_cell.angle_beta   90.00
_cell.angle_gamma   90.00
#
_symmetry.space_group_name_H-M   'P 1'
#
loop_
_entity.id
_entity.type
_entity.pdbx_description
1 polymer ?
#
loop_
_entity_poly.entity_id
_entity_poly.type
_entity_poly.pdbx_seq_one_letter_code
_entity_poly.pdbx_strand_id
1 'polypeptide(L)'
;KLGIDDLPELAKTYLIEERPSYVREHAVKVFQAVRYLRSFDELKNLCLEGITTDLFTNDSYLTLEEDVLVPILERDDFYIKEVVLWKHVLKWVLTKHPELDKDPSKWTPANIKQAQATLQALVGTIRFFLMSSDDYYNEVRPYKKILPRGVNEQVMLYLLTGKGSESFMARPRVKPPSESSA
;
A
#
# COMPACT_ATOMS: atom_id res chain seq x y z
N LYS A 1 -0.07 24.35 -34.80
CA LYS A 1 -0.20 24.01 -33.36
C LYS A 1 -1.63 24.30 -32.96
N LEU A 2 -2.37 23.33 -32.44
CA LEU A 2 -3.84 23.40 -32.26
C LEU A 2 -4.29 24.15 -30.97
N GLY A 3 -3.40 24.83 -30.24
CA GLY A 3 -3.79 25.53 -29.01
C GLY A 3 -4.26 24.61 -27.87
N ILE A 4 -3.90 23.33 -27.92
CA ILE A 4 -4.29 22.28 -26.96
C ILE A 4 -3.18 22.07 -25.91
N ASP A 5 -2.08 22.81 -26.00
CA ASP A 5 -0.95 22.68 -25.08
C ASP A 5 -1.37 23.01 -23.62
N ASP A 6 -2.41 23.83 -23.45
CA ASP A 6 -2.98 24.23 -22.15
C ASP A 6 -4.09 23.29 -21.64
N LEU A 7 -4.58 22.36 -22.47
CA LEU A 7 -5.66 21.45 -22.11
C LEU A 7 -5.38 20.65 -20.82
N PRO A 8 -4.16 20.12 -20.58
CA PRO A 8 -3.87 19.39 -19.35
C PRO A 8 -4.03 20.29 -18.11
N GLU A 9 -3.59 21.55 -18.20
CA GLU A 9 -3.69 22.49 -17.08
C GLU A 9 -5.15 22.89 -16.83
N LEU A 10 -5.93 23.16 -17.89
CA LEU A 10 -7.36 23.42 -17.79
C LEU A 10 -8.13 22.24 -17.19
N ALA A 11 -7.81 21.01 -17.58
CA ALA A 11 -8.44 19.82 -17.03
C ALA A 11 -8.09 19.64 -15.55
N LYS A 12 -6.84 19.91 -15.15
CA LYS A 12 -6.40 19.88 -13.77
C LYS A 12 -7.16 20.91 -12.93
N THR A 13 -7.17 22.18 -13.33
CA THR A 13 -7.91 23.27 -12.65
C THR A 13 -9.39 22.94 -12.52
N TYR A 14 -10.04 22.48 -13.60
CA TYR A 14 -11.44 22.08 -13.56
C TYR A 14 -11.72 20.95 -12.54
N LEU A 15 -10.87 19.92 -12.50
CA LEU A 15 -11.05 18.81 -11.56
C LEU A 15 -10.87 19.25 -10.11
N ILE A 16 -9.89 20.12 -9.85
CA ILE A 16 -9.56 20.60 -8.50
C ILE A 16 -10.58 21.61 -7.99
N GLU A 17 -10.87 22.65 -8.78
CA GLU A 17 -11.68 23.80 -8.34
C GLU A 17 -13.18 23.55 -8.53
N GLU A 18 -13.57 22.99 -9.68
CA GLU A 18 -14.99 22.88 -10.07
C GLU A 18 -15.60 21.52 -9.73
N ARG A 19 -14.78 20.47 -9.59
CA ARG A 19 -15.24 19.08 -9.35
C ARG A 19 -14.57 18.36 -8.17
N PRO A 20 -14.32 19.00 -7.00
CA PRO A 20 -13.62 18.36 -5.89
C PRO A 20 -14.35 17.13 -5.33
N SER A 21 -15.69 17.15 -5.30
CA SER A 21 -16.48 15.99 -4.84
C SER A 21 -16.34 14.77 -5.76
N TYR A 22 -16.26 14.99 -7.06
CA TYR A 22 -16.05 13.91 -8.05
C TYR A 22 -14.66 13.30 -7.89
N VAL A 23 -13.63 14.15 -7.71
CA VAL A 23 -12.26 13.71 -7.46
C VAL A 23 -12.20 12.85 -6.19
N ARG A 24 -12.91 13.25 -5.12
CA ARG A 24 -12.96 12.47 -3.88
C ARG A 24 -13.69 11.13 -4.05
N GLU A 25 -14.86 11.12 -4.69
CA GLU A 25 -15.67 9.91 -4.90
C GLU A 25 -14.98 8.90 -5.84
N HIS A 26 -14.17 9.39 -6.78
CA HIS A 26 -13.50 8.57 -7.79
C HIS A 26 -11.98 8.66 -7.72
N ALA A 27 -11.43 8.95 -6.54
CA ALA A 27 -10.01 9.23 -6.34
C ALA A 27 -9.08 8.19 -6.96
N VAL A 28 -9.41 6.91 -6.80
CA VAL A 28 -8.67 5.79 -7.42
C VAL A 28 -8.64 5.90 -8.95
N LYS A 29 -9.80 6.12 -9.58
CA LYS A 29 -9.93 6.20 -11.05
C LYS A 29 -9.24 7.45 -11.59
N VAL A 30 -9.39 8.58 -10.91
CA VAL A 30 -8.75 9.84 -11.29
C VAL A 30 -7.23 9.71 -11.17
N PHE A 31 -6.72 9.18 -10.05
CA PHE A 31 -5.30 8.92 -9.86
C PHE A 31 -4.75 8.02 -10.97
N GLN A 32 -5.43 6.91 -11.28
CA GLN A 32 -5.05 6.02 -12.39
C GLN A 32 -4.94 6.74 -13.73
N ALA A 33 -5.89 7.64 -14.03
CA ALA A 33 -5.91 8.39 -15.28
C ALA A 33 -4.74 9.38 -15.39
N VAL A 34 -4.31 9.97 -14.28
CA VAL A 34 -3.31 11.06 -14.27
C VAL A 34 -1.93 10.64 -13.77
N ARG A 35 -1.74 9.37 -13.33
CA ARG A 35 -0.52 8.90 -12.64
C ARG A 35 0.79 9.21 -13.37
N TYR A 36 0.81 9.09 -14.69
CA TYR A 36 2.01 9.33 -15.50
C TYR A 36 2.16 10.80 -15.97
N LEU A 37 1.19 11.66 -15.68
CA LEU A 37 1.21 13.07 -16.06
C LEU A 37 1.98 13.87 -15.00
N ARG A 38 3.19 14.33 -15.34
CA ARG A 38 4.05 15.06 -14.39
C ARG A 38 3.45 16.37 -13.88
N SER A 39 2.62 17.06 -14.68
CA SER A 39 1.99 18.33 -14.27
C SER A 39 0.82 18.19 -13.30
N PHE A 40 0.43 16.95 -12.95
CA PHE A 40 -0.77 16.65 -12.17
C PHE A 40 -0.47 16.27 -10.71
N ASP A 41 0.71 16.59 -10.18
CA ASP A 41 1.10 16.16 -8.82
C ASP A 41 0.14 16.68 -7.73
N GLU A 42 -0.39 17.88 -7.89
CA GLU A 42 -1.43 18.42 -7.00
C GLU A 42 -2.70 17.56 -7.02
N LEU A 43 -3.20 17.21 -8.21
CA LEU A 43 -4.37 16.36 -8.34
C LEU A 43 -4.10 14.94 -7.83
N LYS A 44 -2.89 14.39 -8.05
CA LYS A 44 -2.49 13.09 -7.50
C LYS A 44 -2.51 13.12 -5.98
N ASN A 45 -1.98 14.17 -5.36
CA ASN A 45 -2.00 14.34 -3.91
C ASN A 45 -3.44 14.44 -3.38
N LEU A 46 -4.31 15.23 -4.02
CA LEU A 46 -5.73 15.29 -3.67
C LEU A 46 -6.44 13.94 -3.80
N CYS A 47 -6.13 13.16 -4.84
CA CYS A 47 -6.65 11.81 -4.97
C CYS A 47 -6.15 10.93 -3.82
N LEU A 48 -4.86 10.98 -3.50
CA LEU A 48 -4.31 10.23 -2.38
C LEU A 48 -5.00 10.65 -1.08
N GLU A 49 -5.12 11.93 -0.76
CA GLU A 49 -5.87 12.43 0.41
C GLU A 49 -7.30 11.90 0.47
N GLY A 50 -8.00 11.85 -0.67
CA GLY A 50 -9.35 11.29 -0.78
C GLY A 50 -9.43 9.76 -0.66
N ILE A 51 -8.32 9.03 -0.85
CA ILE A 51 -8.24 7.59 -0.59
C ILE A 51 -8.13 7.40 0.93
N THR A 52 -9.29 7.20 1.55
CA THR A 52 -9.46 6.94 2.98
C THR A 52 -9.12 5.48 3.34
N THR A 53 -9.21 5.13 4.63
CA THR A 53 -9.25 3.74 5.12
C THR A 53 -10.29 2.87 4.42
N ASP A 54 -11.29 3.48 3.78
CA ASP A 54 -12.38 2.76 3.10
C ASP A 54 -11.95 2.08 1.81
N LEU A 55 -10.76 2.40 1.29
CA LEU A 55 -10.15 1.68 0.18
C LEU A 55 -10.17 0.16 0.42
N PHE A 56 -9.91 -0.25 1.66
CA PHE A 56 -9.85 -1.65 2.06
C PHE A 56 -11.20 -2.24 2.45
N THR A 57 -12.23 -1.41 2.65
CA THR A 57 -13.57 -1.83 3.08
C THR A 57 -14.33 -2.58 1.99
N ASN A 58 -14.15 -2.20 0.73
CA ASN A 58 -14.91 -2.76 -0.40
C ASN A 58 -14.06 -3.62 -1.35
N ASP A 59 -12.81 -3.95 -0.98
CA ASP A 59 -11.87 -4.71 -1.81
C ASP A 59 -11.57 -4.12 -3.20
N SER A 60 -11.92 -2.85 -3.46
CA SER A 60 -11.64 -2.19 -4.75
C SER A 60 -10.15 -2.15 -5.08
N TYR A 61 -9.30 -2.09 -4.05
CA TYR A 61 -7.84 -2.14 -4.18
C TYR A 61 -7.30 -3.42 -4.85
N LEU A 62 -8.04 -4.52 -4.83
CA LEU A 62 -7.60 -5.79 -5.44
C LEU A 62 -7.43 -5.70 -6.96
N THR A 63 -8.12 -4.74 -7.59
CA THR A 63 -8.01 -4.48 -9.04
C THR A 63 -6.88 -3.54 -9.39
N LEU A 64 -6.23 -2.92 -8.40
CA LEU A 64 -5.16 -1.96 -8.65
C LEU A 64 -3.91 -2.65 -9.18
N GLU A 65 -3.20 -1.91 -10.02
CA GLU A 65 -1.84 -2.24 -10.44
C GLU A 65 -0.83 -1.82 -9.36
N GLU A 66 0.31 -2.49 -9.35
CA GLU A 66 1.38 -2.30 -8.37
C GLU A 66 1.81 -0.83 -8.25
N ASP A 67 1.96 -0.15 -9.38
CA ASP A 67 2.40 1.24 -9.47
C ASP A 67 1.40 2.27 -8.91
N VAL A 68 0.16 1.84 -8.67
CA VAL A 68 -0.87 2.65 -8.00
C VAL A 68 -0.97 2.27 -6.53
N LEU A 69 -0.89 0.97 -6.24
CA LEU A 69 -1.02 0.48 -4.88
C LEU A 69 0.18 0.92 -4.02
N VAL A 70 1.42 0.78 -4.51
CA VAL A 70 2.64 1.10 -3.73
C VAL A 70 2.61 2.54 -3.18
N PRO A 71 2.38 3.60 -3.97
CA PRO A 71 2.32 4.97 -3.44
C PRO A 71 1.24 5.17 -2.37
N ILE A 72 0.11 4.49 -2.49
CA ILE A 72 -0.96 4.53 -1.47
C ILE A 72 -0.46 3.90 -0.17
N LEU A 73 0.24 2.76 -0.25
CA LEU A 73 0.75 2.06 0.92
C LEU A 73 1.97 2.73 1.56
N GLU A 74 2.74 3.56 0.84
CA GLU A 74 3.92 4.22 1.41
C GLU A 74 3.57 5.38 2.35
N ARG A 75 2.37 5.96 2.20
CA ARG A 75 1.90 7.15 2.93
C ARG A 75 1.93 7.02 4.45
N ASP A 76 2.62 7.94 5.11
CA ASP A 76 2.66 7.99 6.58
C ASP A 76 1.33 8.44 7.20
N ASP A 77 0.53 9.24 6.51
CA ASP A 77 -0.77 9.77 6.98
C ASP A 77 -1.94 8.76 6.85
N PHE A 78 -1.69 7.61 6.24
CA PHE A 78 -2.64 6.52 6.11
C PHE A 78 -2.70 5.67 7.39
N TYR A 79 -3.62 5.96 8.31
CA TYR A 79 -3.70 5.23 9.58
C TYR A 79 -4.33 3.83 9.44
N ILE A 80 -3.48 2.81 9.36
CA ILE A 80 -3.85 1.39 9.41
C ILE A 80 -2.90 0.65 10.34
N LYS A 81 -3.38 -0.37 11.07
CA LYS A 81 -2.49 -1.28 11.81
C LYS A 81 -1.65 -2.07 10.81
N GLU A 82 -0.34 -2.16 11.03
CA GLU A 82 0.57 -2.84 10.08
C GLU A 82 0.18 -4.30 9.83
N VAL A 83 -0.31 -5.04 10.84
CA VAL A 83 -0.81 -6.42 10.65
C VAL A 83 -2.04 -6.48 9.73
N VAL A 84 -2.92 -5.47 9.79
CA VAL A 84 -4.10 -5.39 8.92
C VAL A 84 -3.66 -5.06 7.49
N LEU A 85 -2.70 -4.13 7.35
CA LEU A 85 -2.11 -3.82 6.06
C LEU A 85 -1.44 -5.05 5.43
N TRP A 86 -0.68 -5.82 6.20
CA TRP A 86 -0.08 -7.07 5.73
C TRP A 86 -1.14 -8.04 5.18
N LYS A 87 -2.27 -8.22 5.88
CA LYS A 87 -3.37 -9.07 5.40
C LYS A 87 -3.93 -8.59 4.06
N HIS A 88 -4.06 -7.29 3.87
CA HIS A 88 -4.52 -6.72 2.60
C HIS A 88 -3.51 -6.89 1.47
N VAL A 89 -2.22 -6.64 1.73
CA VAL A 89 -1.14 -6.88 0.76
C VAL A 89 -1.11 -8.35 0.35
N LEU A 90 -1.18 -9.26 1.33
CA LEU A 90 -1.22 -10.68 1.05
C LEU A 90 -2.46 -11.07 0.23
N LYS A 91 -3.64 -10.53 0.56
CA LYS A 91 -4.87 -10.75 -0.21
C LYS A 91 -4.74 -10.24 -1.65
N TRP A 92 -4.09 -9.11 -1.87
CA TRP A 92 -3.78 -8.59 -3.19
C TRP A 92 -2.85 -9.54 -3.97
N VAL A 93 -1.75 -10.00 -3.35
CA VAL A 93 -0.82 -10.97 -3.96
C VAL A 93 -1.54 -12.26 -4.36
N LEU A 94 -2.38 -12.81 -3.48
CA LEU A 94 -3.14 -14.03 -3.76
C LEU A 94 -4.20 -13.83 -4.85
N THR A 95 -4.75 -12.62 -4.99
CA THR A 95 -5.71 -12.31 -6.07
C THR A 95 -5.02 -12.27 -7.43
N LYS A 96 -3.75 -11.86 -7.50
CA LYS A 96 -2.97 -11.89 -8.74
C LYS A 96 -2.54 -13.30 -9.15
N HIS A 97 -2.58 -14.27 -8.23
CA HIS A 97 -2.17 -15.67 -8.46
C HIS A 97 -3.24 -16.66 -7.94
N PRO A 98 -4.40 -16.79 -8.62
CA PRO A 98 -5.53 -17.60 -8.15
C PRO A 98 -5.23 -19.09 -7.96
N GLU A 99 -4.16 -19.60 -8.55
CA GLU A 99 -3.67 -20.98 -8.42
C GLU A 99 -2.95 -21.26 -7.09
N LEU A 100 -2.59 -20.22 -6.33
CA LEU A 100 -1.95 -20.39 -5.03
C LEU A 100 -2.97 -20.84 -3.98
N ASP A 101 -2.63 -21.89 -3.24
CA ASP A 101 -3.40 -22.30 -2.06
C ASP A 101 -3.33 -21.20 -0.99
N LYS A 102 -4.41 -21.03 -0.21
CA LYS A 102 -4.43 -20.09 0.92
C LYS A 102 -3.47 -20.50 2.03
N ASP A 103 -3.14 -21.79 2.14
CA ASP A 103 -2.17 -22.32 3.08
C ASP A 103 -0.75 -22.32 2.45
N PRO A 104 0.16 -21.44 2.92
CA PRO A 104 1.52 -21.37 2.39
C PRO A 104 2.37 -22.61 2.66
N SER A 105 1.92 -23.52 3.56
CA SER A 105 2.61 -24.79 3.81
C SER A 105 2.60 -25.71 2.59
N LYS A 106 1.59 -25.58 1.71
CA LYS A 106 1.41 -26.38 0.49
C LYS A 106 2.11 -25.81 -0.73
N TRP A 107 2.76 -24.65 -0.60
CA TRP A 107 3.36 -23.99 -1.76
C TRP A 107 4.60 -24.72 -2.25
N THR A 108 4.62 -24.98 -3.55
CA THR A 108 5.80 -25.48 -4.25
C THR A 108 6.89 -24.40 -4.33
N PRO A 109 8.14 -24.74 -4.64
CA PRO A 109 9.18 -23.75 -4.90
C PRO A 109 8.82 -22.74 -6.00
N ALA A 110 8.05 -23.17 -7.02
CA ALA A 110 7.58 -22.29 -8.08
C ALA A 110 6.55 -21.28 -7.55
N ASN A 111 5.57 -21.75 -6.77
CA ASN A 111 4.56 -20.91 -6.11
C ASN A 111 5.21 -19.83 -5.24
N ILE A 112 6.22 -20.22 -4.44
CA ILE A 112 6.97 -19.29 -3.58
C ILE A 112 7.64 -18.21 -4.42
N LYS A 113 8.32 -18.59 -5.52
CA LYS A 113 9.02 -17.64 -6.39
C LYS A 113 8.06 -16.64 -7.03
N GLN A 114 6.89 -17.10 -7.45
CA GLN A 114 5.87 -16.26 -8.07
C GLN A 114 5.27 -15.26 -7.07
N ALA A 115 4.86 -15.73 -5.90
CA ALA A 115 4.37 -14.85 -4.83
C ALA A 115 5.44 -13.86 -4.36
N GLN A 116 6.70 -14.29 -4.27
CA GLN A 116 7.83 -13.43 -3.91
C GLN A 116 8.06 -12.31 -4.93
N ALA A 117 7.99 -12.61 -6.23
CA ALA A 117 8.17 -11.62 -7.29
C ALA A 117 7.12 -10.49 -7.20
N THR A 118 5.86 -10.85 -6.94
CA THR A 118 4.76 -9.88 -6.80
C THR A 118 4.77 -9.15 -5.46
N LEU A 119 5.24 -9.79 -4.38
CA LEU A 119 5.38 -9.14 -3.08
C LEU A 119 6.56 -8.15 -3.04
N GLN A 120 7.56 -8.32 -3.90
CA GLN A 120 8.83 -7.59 -3.82
C GLN A 120 8.66 -6.05 -3.76
N ALA A 121 7.75 -5.48 -4.54
CA ALA A 121 7.50 -4.04 -4.55
C ALA A 121 6.71 -3.54 -3.33
N LEU A 122 5.88 -4.41 -2.74
CA LEU A 122 4.97 -4.05 -1.64
C LEU A 122 5.58 -4.33 -0.26
N VAL A 123 6.56 -5.24 -0.16
CA VAL A 123 7.11 -5.64 1.14
C VAL A 123 7.79 -4.48 1.88
N GLY A 124 8.38 -3.54 1.14
CA GLY A 124 9.01 -2.34 1.69
C GLY A 124 8.02 -1.36 2.31
N THR A 125 6.74 -1.44 1.94
CA THR A 125 5.70 -0.53 2.46
C THR A 125 5.16 -0.98 3.82
N ILE A 126 5.59 -2.15 4.33
CA ILE A 126 5.08 -2.76 5.57
C ILE A 126 6.11 -2.62 6.68
N ARG A 127 5.69 -2.02 7.80
CA ARG A 127 6.58 -1.74 8.94
C ARG A 127 6.49 -2.87 9.96
N PHE A 128 7.08 -4.02 9.63
CA PHE A 128 7.01 -5.24 10.45
C PHE A 128 7.42 -5.04 11.92
N PHE A 129 8.38 -4.15 12.19
CA PHE A 129 8.86 -3.83 13.54
C PHE A 129 7.81 -3.14 14.43
N LEU A 130 6.73 -2.62 13.83
CA LEU A 130 5.61 -2.02 14.55
C LEU A 130 4.47 -3.00 14.81
N MET A 131 4.60 -4.26 14.39
CA MET A 131 3.66 -5.32 14.74
C MET A 131 3.97 -5.86 16.13
N SER A 132 2.95 -6.37 16.82
CA SER A 132 3.17 -7.14 18.03
C SER A 132 3.82 -8.50 17.70
N SER A 133 4.47 -9.11 18.69
CA SER A 133 5.07 -10.44 18.51
C SER A 133 4.03 -11.51 18.12
N ASP A 134 2.81 -11.39 18.65
CA ASP A 134 1.69 -12.29 18.35
C ASP A 134 1.21 -12.11 16.90
N ASP A 135 0.96 -10.86 16.50
CA ASP A 135 0.57 -10.51 15.13
C ASP A 135 1.61 -11.03 14.11
N TYR A 136 2.89 -10.77 14.37
CA TYR A 136 3.94 -11.22 13.46
C TYR A 136 4.03 -12.75 13.38
N TYR A 137 3.98 -13.42 14.54
CA TYR A 137 4.10 -14.88 14.60
C TYR A 137 2.93 -15.60 13.92
N ASN A 138 1.70 -15.10 14.10
CA ASN A 138 0.50 -15.74 13.60
C ASN A 138 0.21 -15.36 12.13
N GLU A 139 0.46 -14.11 11.74
CA GLU A 139 -0.03 -13.59 10.45
C GLU A 139 1.08 -13.47 9.40
N VAL A 140 2.31 -13.14 9.79
CA VAL A 140 3.42 -12.90 8.86
C VAL A 140 4.33 -14.12 8.72
N ARG A 141 4.75 -14.69 9.85
CA ARG A 141 5.72 -15.79 9.89
C ARG A 141 5.33 -17.04 9.08
N PRO A 142 4.04 -17.42 8.92
CA PRO A 142 3.67 -18.52 8.01
C PRO A 142 4.15 -18.30 6.57
N TYR A 143 4.25 -17.04 6.14
CA TYR A 143 4.68 -16.60 4.82
C TYR A 143 6.16 -16.21 4.77
N LYS A 144 6.98 -16.52 5.78
CA LYS A 144 8.40 -16.12 5.84
C LYS A 144 9.23 -16.48 4.59
N LYS A 145 8.82 -17.50 3.83
CA LYS A 145 9.51 -17.96 2.61
C LYS A 145 9.44 -16.95 1.45
N ILE A 146 8.42 -16.09 1.42
CA ILE A 146 8.28 -15.05 0.38
C ILE A 146 8.83 -13.69 0.81
N LEU A 147 9.21 -13.53 2.07
CA LEU A 147 9.86 -12.31 2.54
C LEU A 147 11.28 -12.21 1.97
N PRO A 148 11.81 -10.98 1.78
CA PRO A 148 13.21 -10.78 1.46
C PRO A 148 14.12 -11.45 2.50
N ARG A 149 15.26 -11.95 2.02
CA ARG A 149 16.24 -12.66 2.85
C ARG A 149 16.66 -11.79 4.04
N GLY A 150 16.62 -12.35 5.25
CA GLY A 150 17.04 -11.66 6.47
C GLY A 150 15.95 -10.86 7.17
N VAL A 151 14.84 -10.51 6.50
CA VAL A 151 13.75 -9.74 7.13
C VAL A 151 13.15 -10.50 8.31
N ASN A 152 12.85 -11.79 8.13
CA ASN A 152 12.27 -12.61 9.18
C ASN A 152 13.21 -12.74 10.39
N GLU A 153 14.50 -13.00 10.16
CA GLU A 153 15.49 -13.14 11.23
C GLU A 153 15.62 -11.84 12.02
N GLN A 154 15.66 -10.69 11.34
CA GLN A 154 15.81 -9.39 11.99
C GLN A 154 14.58 -8.96 12.77
N VAL A 155 13.38 -9.15 12.21
CA VAL A 155 12.14 -8.81 12.91
C VAL A 155 11.99 -9.71 14.14
N MET A 156 12.26 -11.01 14.02
CA MET A 156 12.23 -11.93 15.16
C MET A 156 13.26 -11.54 16.23
N LEU A 157 14.48 -11.16 15.85
CA LEU A 157 15.50 -10.70 16.80
C LEU A 157 15.02 -9.46 17.58
N TYR A 158 14.44 -8.48 16.88
CA TYR A 158 13.88 -7.29 17.50
C TYR A 158 12.74 -7.64 18.46
N LEU A 159 11.77 -8.44 18.02
CA LEU A 159 10.61 -8.82 18.82
C LEU A 159 10.98 -9.65 20.07
N LEU A 160 12.10 -10.39 20.04
CA LEU A 160 12.56 -11.22 21.16
C LEU A 160 13.49 -10.47 22.13
N THR A 161 14.29 -9.53 21.63
CA THR A 161 15.40 -8.96 22.41
C THR A 161 15.36 -7.45 22.54
N GLY A 162 14.49 -6.76 21.78
CA GLY A 162 14.50 -5.31 21.61
C GLY A 162 15.70 -4.78 20.81
N LYS A 163 16.60 -5.66 20.35
CA LYS A 163 17.78 -5.29 19.56
C LYS A 163 17.48 -5.51 18.08
N GLY A 164 17.62 -4.47 17.27
CA GLY A 164 17.40 -4.52 15.84
C GLY A 164 18.27 -3.48 15.13
N SER A 165 18.50 -3.67 13.82
CA SER A 165 19.21 -2.68 13.03
C SER A 165 18.30 -1.49 12.74
N GLU A 166 18.72 -0.29 13.10
CA GLU A 166 18.00 0.97 12.82
C GLU A 166 17.71 1.15 11.33
N SER A 167 18.55 0.60 10.45
CA SER A 167 18.36 0.67 9.00
C SER A 167 17.09 -0.02 8.49
N PHE A 168 16.45 -0.86 9.31
CA PHE A 168 15.21 -1.55 8.97
C PHE A 168 13.99 -0.98 9.74
N MET A 169 14.22 -0.08 10.68
CA MET A 169 13.16 0.53 11.50
C MET A 169 12.56 1.73 10.76
N ALA A 170 11.52 1.46 9.97
CA ALA A 170 10.72 2.49 9.31
C ALA A 170 9.96 3.34 10.34
N ARG A 171 9.77 4.64 10.03
CA ARG A 171 9.03 5.58 10.90
C ARG A 171 7.55 5.17 11.03
N PRO A 172 6.90 5.26 12.19
CA PRO A 172 5.48 4.92 12.33
C PRO A 172 4.55 5.75 11.42
N ARG A 173 3.45 5.13 10.97
CA ARG A 173 2.35 5.88 10.33
C ARG A 173 1.74 6.83 11.36
N VAL A 174 1.60 8.08 10.97
CA VAL A 174 1.04 9.15 11.78
C VAL A 174 -0.47 9.06 11.70
N LYS A 175 -1.13 8.95 12.86
CA LYS A 175 -2.58 9.11 12.91
C LYS A 175 -2.91 10.55 12.49
N PRO A 176 -3.83 10.79 11.54
CA PRO A 176 -4.25 12.15 11.23
C PRO A 176 -4.75 12.80 12.52
N PRO A 177 -4.45 14.09 12.76
CA PRO A 177 -4.94 14.79 13.93
C PRO A 177 -6.45 14.57 13.99
N SER A 178 -6.95 14.04 15.10
CA SER A 178 -8.39 13.94 15.30
C SER A 178 -8.95 15.34 15.11
N GLU A 179 -9.82 15.53 14.12
CA GLU A 179 -10.64 16.73 14.07
C GLU A 179 -11.28 16.84 15.45
N SER A 180 -10.81 17.82 16.21
CA SER A 180 -11.42 18.25 17.45
C SER A 180 -12.89 18.47 17.12
N SER A 181 -13.74 17.56 17.58
CA SER A 181 -15.18 17.72 17.60
C SER A 181 -15.50 19.12 18.13
N ALA A 182 -15.88 20.01 17.22
CA ALA A 182 -16.51 21.29 17.51
C ALA A 182 -17.97 21.06 17.93
#